data_AF-A0A3D3DP12-F1
#
_entry.id   AF-A0A3D3DP12-F1
#
_cell.length_a   1.000
_cell.length_b   1.000
_cell.length_c   1.000
_cell.angle_alpha   90.00
_cell.angle_beta   90.00
_cell.angle_gamma   90.00
#
_symmetry.space_group_name_H-M   'P 1'
#
loop_
_entity.id
_entity.type
_entity.pdbx_description
1 polymer ?
#
loop_
_entity_poly.entity_id
_entity_poly.type
_entity_poly.pdbx_seq_one_letter_code
_entity_poly.pdbx_strand_id
1 'polypeptide(L)' 'MAAENNVQSIRGMNDLLPGQIETWQRVEAVVREVSCRYGYREIRTPIVERTELFRRSIGEQTDIVEKEM' A
#
# COMPACT_ATOMS: atom_id res chain seq x y z
N MET A 1 23.29 -6.51 -30.92
CA MET A 1 22.30 -5.48 -30.55
C MET A 1 21.43 -6.09 -29.47
N ALA A 2 21.76 -5.85 -28.20
CA ALA A 2 20.96 -6.35 -27.08
C ALA A 2 19.67 -5.51 -27.01
N ALA A 3 18.53 -6.18 -26.88
CA ALA A 3 17.23 -5.54 -26.77
C ALA A 3 17.24 -4.55 -25.59
N GLU A 4 16.83 -3.30 -25.84
CA GLU A 4 16.48 -2.34 -24.80
C GLU A 4 15.34 -2.93 -23.97
N ASN A 5 15.69 -3.45 -22.78
CA ASN A 5 14.70 -3.82 -21.78
C ASN A 5 14.11 -2.53 -21.21
N ASN A 6 13.03 -2.06 -21.84
CA ASN A 6 12.21 -0.97 -21.34
C ASN A 6 11.71 -1.33 -19.93
N VAL A 7 12.06 -0.51 -18.94
CA VAL A 7 11.67 -0.73 -17.55
C VAL A 7 10.16 -0.53 -17.45
N GLN A 8 9.44 -1.59 -17.09
CA GLN A 8 7.99 -1.57 -16.90
C GLN A 8 7.67 -1.63 -15.41
N SER A 9 6.62 -0.93 -14.99
CA SER A 9 6.08 -1.03 -13.65
C SER A 9 5.54 -2.43 -13.38
N ILE A 10 5.60 -2.86 -12.11
CA ILE A 10 4.98 -4.12 -11.70
C ILE A 10 3.47 -4.01 -11.93
N ARG A 11 2.86 -5.05 -12.53
CA ARG A 11 1.42 -5.08 -12.77
C ARG A 11 0.67 -4.86 -11.46
N GLY A 12 -0.23 -3.87 -11.43
CA GLY A 12 -1.00 -3.50 -10.25
C GLY A 12 -0.33 -2.48 -9.33
N MET A 13 0.93 -2.10 -9.58
CA MET A 13 1.66 -1.06 -8.84
C MET A 13 1.83 0.16 -9.74
N ASN A 14 0.78 0.98 -9.80
CA ASN A 14 0.79 2.20 -10.62
C ASN A 14 1.52 3.33 -9.92
N ASP A 15 2.27 4.12 -10.68
CA ASP A 15 2.84 5.37 -10.20
C ASP A 15 1.75 6.43 -10.00
N LEU A 16 1.93 7.28 -8.98
CA LEU A 16 1.12 8.50 -8.80
C LEU A 16 1.87 9.69 -9.37
N LEU A 17 1.40 10.19 -10.51
CA LEU A 17 2.06 11.25 -11.27
C LEU A 17 1.56 12.65 -10.88
N PRO A 18 2.28 13.72 -11.27
CA PRO A 18 1.75 15.08 -11.18
C PRO A 18 0.38 15.20 -11.85
N GLY A 19 -0.56 15.91 -11.22
CA GLY A 19 -1.98 15.96 -11.60
C GLY A 19 -2.86 14.90 -10.93
N GLN A 20 -2.28 13.77 -10.46
CA GLN A 20 -2.99 12.74 -9.69
C GLN A 20 -2.68 12.86 -8.20
N ILE A 21 -1.41 13.11 -7.87
CA ILE A 21 -0.92 13.13 -6.48
C ILE A 21 -1.61 14.18 -5.60
N GLU A 22 -2.01 15.31 -6.18
CA GLU A 22 -2.67 16.42 -5.48
C GLU A 22 -4.05 16.02 -4.95
N THR A 23 -4.76 15.17 -5.70
CA THR A 23 -6.06 14.63 -5.26
C THR A 23 -5.86 13.68 -4.08
N TRP A 24 -4.85 12.82 -4.12
CA TRP A 24 -4.50 11.93 -3.01
C TRP A 24 -4.09 12.69 -1.76
N GLN A 25 -3.21 13.69 -1.90
CA GLN A 25 -2.80 14.56 -0.80
C GLN A 25 -4.00 15.25 -0.14
N ARG A 26 -4.99 15.68 -0.94
CA ARG A 26 -6.23 16.27 -0.40
C ARG A 26 -7.03 15.25 0.42
N VAL A 27 -7.19 14.03 -0.08
CA VAL A 27 -7.91 12.96 0.64
C VAL A 27 -7.20 12.63 1.96
N GLU A 28 -5.88 12.44 1.91
CA GLU A 28 -5.07 12.15 3.09
C GLU A 28 -5.14 13.27 4.15
N ALA A 29 -5.12 14.53 3.72
CA ALA A 29 -5.24 15.68 4.61
C ALA A 29 -6.60 15.69 5.35
N VAL A 30 -7.70 15.44 4.63
CA VAL A 30 -9.04 15.37 5.23
C VAL A 30 -9.14 14.21 6.22
N VAL A 31 -8.64 13.02 5.85
CA VAL A 31 -8.66 11.84 6.74
C VAL A 31 -7.88 12.12 8.03
N ARG A 32 -6.69 12.73 7.90
CA ARG A 32 -5.85 13.11 9.05
C ARG A 32 -6.55 14.12 9.94
N GLU A 33 -7.12 15.18 9.36
CA GLU A 33 -7.84 16.21 10.10
C GLU A 33 -9.01 15.63 10.89
N VAL A 34 -9.86 14.83 10.23
CA VAL A 34 -11.01 14.19 10.87
C VAL A 34 -10.54 13.28 11.99
N SER A 35 -9.58 12.39 11.74
CA SER A 35 -9.08 11.45 12.75
C SER A 35 -8.54 12.16 13.99
N CYS A 36 -7.77 13.25 13.80
CA CYS A 36 -7.25 14.05 14.91
C CYS A 36 -8.35 14.72 15.74
N ARG A 37 -9.44 15.18 15.12
CA ARG A 37 -10.58 15.78 15.84
C ARG A 37 -11.28 14.78 16.79
N TYR A 38 -11.21 13.48 16.47
CA TYR A 38 -11.73 12.41 17.33
C TYR A 38 -10.68 11.85 18.31
N GLY A 39 -9.50 12.46 18.41
CA GLY A 39 -8.47 12.04 19.36
C GLY A 39 -7.64 10.82 18.93
N TYR A 40 -7.77 10.36 17.68
CA TYR A 40 -6.91 9.32 17.14
C TYR A 40 -5.50 9.86 16.90
N ARG A 41 -4.51 8.98 17.04
CA ARG A 41 -3.10 9.25 16.77
C ARG A 41 -2.58 8.30 15.72
N GLU A 42 -1.79 8.83 14.80
CA GLU A 42 -1.16 8.03 13.74
C GLU A 42 -0.14 7.07 14.35
N ILE A 43 -0.17 5.82 13.88
CA ILE A 43 0.89 4.83 14.07
C ILE A 43 1.40 4.45 12.68
N ARG A 44 2.71 4.17 12.55
CA ARG A 44 3.30 3.65 11.32
C ARG A 44 4.01 2.35 11.62
N THR A 45 3.62 1.31 10.91
CA THR A 45 4.25 -0.01 10.97
C THR A 45 5.27 -0.16 9.84
N PRO A 46 6.21 -1.12 9.93
CA PRO A 46 7.04 -1.52 8.80
C PRO A 46 6.22 -1.92 7.57
N ILE A 47 6.78 -1.73 6.37
CA ILE A 47 6.15 -2.11 5.09
C ILE A 47 6.14 -3.64 4.93
N VAL A 48 7.18 -4.31 5.45
CA VAL A 48 7.34 -5.77 5.41
C VAL A 48 7.19 -6.34 6.81
N GLU A 49 6.52 -7.48 6.91
CA GLU A 49 6.26 -8.18 8.18
C GLU A 49 6.45 -9.69 8.00
N ARG A 50 6.59 -10.42 9.13
CA ARG A 50 6.71 -11.89 9.09
C ARG A 50 5.41 -12.51 8.55
N THR A 51 5.52 -13.43 7.59
CA THR A 51 4.38 -14.16 6.97
C THR A 51 3.44 -14.80 8.00
N GLU A 52 4.01 -15.28 9.12
CA GLU A 52 3.28 -15.89 10.23
C GLU A 52 2.19 -14.97 10.83
N LEU A 53 2.43 -13.66 10.85
CA LEU A 53 1.48 -12.65 11.37
C LEU A 53 0.21 -12.60 10.51
N PHE A 54 0.35 -12.74 9.19
CA PHE A 54 -0.76 -12.76 8.25
C PHE A 54 -1.49 -14.10 8.30
N ARG A 55 -0.77 -15.23 8.26
CA ARG A 55 -1.36 -16.58 8.37
C ARG A 55 -2.30 -16.72 9.56
N ARG A 56 -1.89 -16.20 10.72
CA ARG A 56 -2.70 -16.24 11.95
C ARG A 56 -3.92 -15.31 11.90
N SER A 57 -3.80 -14.14 11.29
CA SER A 57 -4.82 -13.08 11.38
C SER A 57 -5.94 -13.21 10.35
N ILE A 58 -5.60 -13.61 9.12
CA ILE A 58 -6.55 -13.73 8.01
C ILE A 58 -6.89 -15.19 7.64
N GLY A 59 -6.09 -16.16 8.09
CA GLY A 59 -6.28 -17.59 7.83
C GLY A 59 -5.40 -18.10 6.69
N GLU A 60 -4.92 -19.34 6.83
CA GLU A 60 -3.92 -19.95 5.93
C GLU A 60 -4.41 -20.16 4.49
N GLN A 61 -5.71 -20.39 4.30
CA GLN A 61 -6.31 -20.71 3.00
C GLN A 61 -6.84 -19.48 2.25
N THR A 62 -6.44 -18.28 2.65
CA THR A 62 -6.83 -17.07 1.91
C THR A 62 -5.94 -16.92 0.68
N ASP A 63 -6.51 -16.43 -0.42
CA ASP A 63 -5.75 -16.13 -1.64
C ASP A 63 -4.55 -15.22 -1.38
N ILE A 64 -4.64 -14.34 -0.37
CA ILE A 64 -3.55 -13.47 0.07
C ILE A 64 -2.35 -14.28 0.58
N VAL A 65 -2.59 -15.37 1.31
CA VAL A 65 -1.53 -16.22 1.88
C VAL A 65 -1.03 -17.25 0.86
N GLU A 66 -1.90 -17.81 0.02
CA GLU A 66 -1.50 -18.87 -0.91
C GLU A 66 -0.89 -18.33 -2.22
N LYS A 67 -1.30 -17.14 -2.68
CA LYS A 67 -0.91 -16.62 -4.00
C LYS A 67 -0.01 -15.39 -3.95
N GLU A 68 -0.17 -14.55 -2.92
CA GLU A 68 0.49 -13.24 -2.86
C GLU A 68 1.67 -13.18 -1.86
N MET A 69 1.86 -14.21 -1.01
CA MET A 69 2.99 -14.35 -0.07
C MET A 69 3.82 -15.61 -0.33
#